data_AF-A0A9C7SK00-F1
#
_entry.id   AF-A0A9C7SK00-F1
#
_cell.length_a   1.000
_cell.length_b   1.000
_cell.length_c   1.000
_cell.angle_alpha   90.00
_cell.angle_beta   90.00
_cell.angle_gamma   90.00
#
_symmetry.space_group_name_H-M   'P 1'
#
loop_
_entity.id
_entity.type
_entity.pdbx_description
1 polymer ?
#
loop_
_entity_poly.entity_id
_entity_poly.type
_entity_poly.pdbx_seq_one_letter_code
_entity_poly.pdbx_strand_id
1 'polypeptide(L)'
;DLERNDLGRICRPGSIAVDDLMVLESYTHVHHIVSSVSGKLKKGISPGDIIRAVFPGGTITGCPKVRCMEIIAELEQEARDAYTGSVGYLCYNGDMDLNILIRTITHKNNFYSFRAGAGIVADSDPAKELCETRSKAKGLKKIFE
;
A
#
# COMPACT_ATOMS: atom_id res chain seq x y z
N ASP A 1 -10.39 -7.41 4.73
CA ASP A 1 -10.40 -8.79 4.18
C ASP A 1 -9.25 -9.14 3.28
N LEU A 2 -8.81 -8.28 2.34
CA LEU A 2 -7.69 -8.61 1.45
C LEU A 2 -6.42 -9.01 2.22
N GLU A 3 -6.02 -8.22 3.21
CA GLU A 3 -4.85 -8.51 4.05
C GLU A 3 -4.99 -9.83 4.84
N ARG A 4 -6.21 -10.19 5.25
CA ARG A 4 -6.48 -11.49 5.91
C ARG A 4 -6.26 -12.65 4.94
N ASN A 5 -6.67 -12.49 3.68
CA ASN A 5 -6.46 -13.50 2.64
C ASN A 5 -4.97 -13.67 2.31
N ASP A 6 -4.23 -12.57 2.23
CA ASP A 6 -2.79 -12.59 1.92
C ASP A 6 -1.99 -13.24 3.07
N LEU A 7 -2.26 -12.84 4.32
CA LEU A 7 -1.69 -13.49 5.51
C LEU A 7 -2.14 -14.96 5.63
N GLY A 8 -3.34 -15.31 5.17
CA GLY A 8 -3.86 -16.69 5.18
C GLY A 8 -2.97 -17.71 4.48
N ARG A 9 -2.19 -17.26 3.49
CA ARG A 9 -1.27 -18.11 2.73
C ARG A 9 -0.07 -18.54 3.56
N ILE A 10 0.40 -17.67 4.46
CA ILE A 10 1.67 -17.82 5.21
C ILE A 10 1.49 -18.02 6.72
N CYS A 11 0.34 -17.67 7.28
CA CYS A 11 0.04 -17.81 8.72
C CYS A 11 -0.65 -19.14 9.05
N ARG A 12 -0.51 -19.60 10.30
CA ARG A 12 -1.18 -20.80 10.81
C ARG A 12 -2.70 -20.61 10.75
N PRO A 13 -3.47 -21.62 10.32
CA PRO A 13 -4.94 -21.56 10.36
C PRO A 13 -5.46 -21.15 11.74
N GLY A 14 -6.44 -20.25 11.77
CA GLY A 14 -7.03 -19.73 13.02
C GLY A 14 -6.16 -18.75 13.81
N SER A 15 -4.95 -18.40 13.35
CA SER A 15 -4.08 -17.46 14.07
C SER A 15 -4.23 -16.00 13.63
N ILE A 16 -4.96 -15.73 12.54
CA ILE A 16 -5.12 -14.38 12.01
C ILE A 16 -6.20 -13.64 12.80
N ALA A 17 -5.84 -12.47 13.31
CA ALA A 17 -6.72 -11.60 14.06
C ALA A 17 -6.74 -10.19 13.43
N VAL A 18 -7.86 -9.49 13.61
CA VAL A 18 -7.93 -8.05 13.36
C VAL A 18 -7.78 -7.40 14.71
N ASP A 19 -6.66 -6.73 14.94
CA ASP A 19 -6.32 -6.14 16.24
C ASP A 19 -7.06 -4.80 16.40
N ASP A 20 -7.03 -3.98 15.35
CA ASP A 20 -7.70 -2.68 15.28
C ASP A 20 -8.57 -2.62 14.03
N LEU A 21 -9.83 -2.21 14.16
CA LEU A 21 -10.75 -2.09 13.04
C LEU A 21 -11.27 -0.65 12.92
N MET A 22 -10.99 -0.04 11.77
CA MET A 22 -11.47 1.30 11.38
C MET A 22 -11.15 2.40 12.39
N VAL A 23 -9.93 2.39 12.93
CA VAL A 23 -9.45 3.45 13.83
C VAL A 23 -9.08 4.68 13.02
N LEU A 24 -9.50 5.86 13.50
CA LEU A 24 -9.14 7.14 12.88
C LEU A 24 -7.77 7.59 13.39
N GLU A 25 -6.77 7.58 12.52
CA GLU A 25 -5.46 8.17 12.78
C GLU A 25 -5.37 9.56 12.18
N SER A 26 -4.94 10.53 12.98
CA SER A 26 -4.84 11.94 12.58
C SER A 26 -3.38 12.32 12.35
N TYR A 27 -3.06 12.72 11.11
CA TYR A 27 -1.75 13.25 10.74
C TYR A 27 -1.87 14.75 10.41
N THR A 28 -0.72 15.42 10.29
CA THR A 28 -0.63 16.89 10.15
C THR A 28 -1.47 17.49 9.02
N HIS A 29 -1.81 16.72 7.98
CA HIS A 29 -2.52 17.23 6.80
C HIS A 29 -3.75 16.42 6.41
N VAL A 30 -4.07 15.34 7.12
CA VAL A 30 -4.97 14.28 6.63
C VAL A 30 -5.26 13.26 7.72
N HIS A 31 -6.51 12.79 7.76
CA HIS A 31 -6.94 11.68 8.59
C HIS A 31 -6.98 10.39 7.77
N HIS A 32 -6.58 9.29 8.38
CA HIS A 32 -6.58 7.96 7.79
C HIS A 32 -7.46 7.03 8.62
N ILE A 33 -8.31 6.24 7.96
CA ILE A 33 -8.97 5.11 8.62
C ILE A 33 -8.04 3.91 8.48
N VAL A 34 -7.55 3.41 9.60
CA VAL A 34 -6.55 2.34 9.67
C VAL A 34 -7.16 1.10 10.31
N SER A 35 -6.72 -0.06 9.86
CA SER A 35 -7.04 -1.34 10.49
C SER A 35 -5.78 -2.19 10.55
N SER A 36 -5.54 -2.81 11.70
CA SER A 36 -4.39 -3.66 11.93
C SER A 36 -4.80 -5.13 11.86
N VAL A 37 -4.03 -5.93 11.14
CA VAL A 37 -4.24 -7.37 10.99
C VAL A 37 -2.93 -8.09 11.26
N SER A 38 -2.94 -9.05 12.17
CA SER A 38 -1.76 -9.83 12.55
C SER A 38 -2.02 -11.33 12.49
N GLY A 39 -0.95 -12.13 12.49
CA GLY A 39 -1.06 -13.59 12.47
C GLY A 39 0.26 -14.28 12.80
N LYS A 40 0.20 -15.56 13.18
CA LYS A 40 1.40 -16.35 13.51
C LYS A 40 1.89 -17.10 12.29
N LEU A 41 3.14 -16.92 11.88
CA LEU A 41 3.73 -17.60 10.72
C LEU A 41 3.73 -19.13 10.86
N LYS A 42 3.55 -19.83 9.74
CA LYS A 42 3.81 -21.27 9.62
C LYS A 42 5.31 -21.53 9.83
N LYS A 43 5.67 -22.76 10.25
CA LYS A 43 7.08 -23.15 10.35
C LYS A 43 7.71 -23.19 8.95
N GLY A 44 8.96 -22.73 8.83
CA GLY A 44 9.72 -22.77 7.59
C GLY A 44 9.39 -21.69 6.55
N ILE A 45 8.58 -20.69 6.92
CA ILE A 45 8.33 -19.52 6.06
C ILE A 45 9.56 -18.62 6.08
N SER A 46 10.09 -18.31 4.90
CA SER A 46 11.20 -17.36 4.75
C SER A 46 10.68 -15.92 4.64
N PRO A 47 11.50 -14.90 4.93
CA PRO A 47 11.14 -13.50 4.68
C PRO A 47 10.73 -13.24 3.22
N GLY A 48 11.36 -13.91 2.25
CA GLY A 48 11.00 -13.81 0.84
C GLY A 48 9.58 -14.34 0.53
N ASP A 49 9.13 -15.38 1.24
CA ASP A 49 7.77 -15.90 1.12
C ASP A 49 6.74 -14.91 1.68
N ILE A 50 7.10 -14.21 2.77
CA ILE A 50 6.26 -13.15 3.36
C ILE A 50 6.07 -12.04 2.35
N ILE A 51 7.17 -11.49 1.82
CA ILE A 51 7.15 -10.41 0.82
C ILE A 51 6.31 -10.83 -0.38
N ARG A 52 6.55 -12.03 -0.94
CA ARG A 52 5.79 -12.54 -2.09
C ARG A 52 4.29 -12.67 -1.82
N ALA A 53 3.89 -12.98 -0.59
CA ALA A 53 2.49 -13.14 -0.26
C ALA A 53 1.75 -11.81 -0.12
N VAL A 54 2.40 -10.79 0.45
CA VAL A 54 1.74 -9.52 0.81
C VAL A 54 1.98 -8.40 -0.20
N PHE A 55 3.09 -8.45 -0.94
CA PHE A 55 3.48 -7.38 -1.87
C PHE A 55 2.85 -7.58 -3.27
N PRO A 56 2.39 -6.49 -3.93
CA PRO A 56 2.18 -5.15 -3.41
C PRO A 56 0.94 -5.07 -2.49
N GLY A 57 0.92 -4.09 -1.58
CA GLY A 57 -0.11 -3.95 -0.55
C GLY A 57 -1.52 -3.81 -1.12
N GLY A 58 -2.54 -4.26 -0.39
CA GLY A 58 -3.91 -4.30 -0.89
C GLY A 58 -4.55 -2.95 -1.16
N THR A 59 -4.29 -2.00 -0.27
CA THR A 59 -4.92 -0.67 -0.27
C THR A 59 -4.50 0.21 -1.46
N ILE A 60 -3.39 -0.11 -2.11
CA ILE A 60 -2.82 0.65 -3.23
C ILE A 60 -2.97 -0.06 -4.58
N THR A 61 -3.54 -1.27 -4.58
CA THR A 61 -3.88 -2.06 -5.77
C THR A 61 -5.40 -2.17 -5.90
N GLY A 62 -6.04 -2.90 -5.00
CA GLY A 62 -7.48 -3.18 -5.00
C GLY A 62 -7.80 -4.66 -4.77
N CYS A 63 -9.07 -5.01 -4.88
CA CYS A 63 -9.58 -6.36 -4.71
C CYS A 63 -10.51 -6.73 -5.88
N PRO A 64 -10.32 -7.87 -6.58
CA PRO A 64 -9.22 -8.85 -6.44
C PRO A 64 -7.86 -8.35 -6.94
N LYS A 65 -6.79 -8.55 -6.16
CA LYS A 65 -5.46 -7.94 -6.36
C LYS A 65 -4.91 -8.05 -7.79
N VAL A 66 -4.84 -9.27 -8.33
CA VAL A 66 -4.27 -9.51 -9.67
C VAL A 66 -5.04 -8.76 -10.75
N ARG A 67 -6.38 -8.84 -10.72
CA ARG A 67 -7.22 -8.16 -11.71
C ARG A 67 -7.11 -6.63 -11.59
N CYS A 68 -7.06 -6.10 -10.38
CA CYS A 68 -6.84 -4.67 -10.16
C CYS A 68 -5.49 -4.21 -10.71
N MET A 69 -4.43 -5.01 -10.53
CA MET A 69 -3.11 -4.70 -11.09
C MET A 69 -3.11 -4.68 -12.63
N GLU A 70 -3.83 -5.60 -13.28
CA GLU A 70 -3.99 -5.59 -14.74
C GLU A 70 -4.70 -4.31 -15.22
N ILE A 71 -5.80 -3.93 -14.57
CA ILE A 71 -6.56 -2.71 -14.88
C ILE A 71 -5.71 -1.46 -14.67
N ILE A 72 -4.96 -1.40 -13.56
CA ILE A 72 -4.02 -0.31 -13.30
C ILE A 72 -2.99 -0.20 -14.41
N ALA A 73 -2.41 -1.32 -14.84
CA ALA A 73 -1.42 -1.32 -15.92
C ALA A 73 -2.01 -0.86 -17.26
N GLU A 74 -3.25 -1.28 -17.57
CA GLU A 74 -3.98 -0.88 -18.77
C GLU A 74 -4.28 0.63 -18.80
N LEU A 75 -4.70 1.18 -17.66
CA LEU A 75 -5.13 2.57 -17.55
C LEU A 75 -3.96 3.55 -17.36
N GLU A 76 -2.95 3.20 -16.57
CA GLU A 76 -1.82 4.09 -16.29
C GLU A 76 -0.79 4.13 -17.42
N GLN A 77 -0.72 3.08 -18.24
CA GLN A 77 0.18 2.94 -19.42
C GLN A 77 1.68 3.20 -19.15
N GLU A 78 2.07 3.27 -17.88
CA GLU A 78 3.43 3.52 -17.42
C GLU A 78 3.70 2.74 -16.15
N ALA A 79 4.96 2.36 -15.93
CA ALA A 79 5.37 1.73 -14.68
C ALA A 79 5.26 2.73 -13.52
N ARG A 80 4.84 2.25 -12.35
CA ARG A 80 4.82 3.06 -11.12
C ARG A 80 6.20 3.29 -10.51
N ASP A 81 7.24 2.60 -11.00
CA ASP A 81 8.59 2.61 -10.45
C ASP A 81 8.56 2.38 -8.92
N ALA A 82 9.06 3.34 -8.13
CA ALA A 82 9.07 3.25 -6.67
C ALA A 82 7.68 3.45 -6.03
N TYR A 83 6.75 4.12 -6.73
CA TYR A 83 5.44 4.45 -6.16
C TYR A 83 4.64 3.18 -5.86
N THR A 84 4.09 3.10 -4.64
CA THR A 84 3.39 1.90 -4.11
C THR A 84 4.26 0.65 -3.97
N GLY A 85 5.58 0.81 -4.14
CA GLY A 85 6.59 -0.17 -3.74
C GLY A 85 6.82 -0.16 -2.23
N SER A 86 7.98 -0.68 -1.82
CA SER A 86 8.34 -0.79 -0.40
C SER A 86 9.83 -0.55 -0.19
N VAL A 87 10.17 0.10 0.92
CA VAL A 87 11.52 0.20 1.47
C VAL A 87 11.47 -0.23 2.93
N GLY A 88 12.54 -0.85 3.38
CA GLY A 88 12.69 -1.21 4.78
C GLY A 88 13.94 -2.04 5.01
N TYR A 89 13.91 -2.91 6.01
CA TYR A 89 15.05 -3.73 6.38
C TYR A 89 14.67 -5.19 6.61
N LEU A 90 15.67 -6.06 6.45
CA LEU A 90 15.63 -7.47 6.81
C LEU A 90 16.88 -7.78 7.64
N CYS A 91 16.66 -8.28 8.85
CA CYS A 91 17.71 -8.66 9.78
C CYS A 91 18.12 -10.12 9.57
N TYR A 92 19.35 -10.46 9.99
CA TYR A 92 19.86 -11.84 9.92
C TYR A 92 19.04 -12.85 10.75
N ASN A 93 18.35 -12.37 11.79
CA ASN A 93 17.47 -13.20 12.61
C ASN A 93 16.09 -13.45 11.96
N GLY A 94 15.82 -12.86 10.79
CA GLY A 94 14.57 -12.99 10.05
C GLY A 94 13.53 -11.90 10.33
N ASP A 95 13.79 -11.00 11.28
CA ASP A 95 12.91 -9.86 11.52
C ASP A 95 12.97 -8.89 10.34
N MET A 96 11.83 -8.33 9.98
CA MET A 96 11.73 -7.38 8.87
C MET A 96 10.66 -6.33 9.18
N ASP A 97 10.90 -5.13 8.68
CA ASP A 97 9.92 -4.06 8.65
C ASP A 97 9.98 -3.40 7.27
N LEU A 98 8.82 -3.29 6.63
CA LEU A 98 8.65 -2.85 5.26
C LEU A 98 7.50 -1.87 5.19
N ASN A 99 7.76 -0.70 4.64
CA ASN A 99 6.73 0.31 4.45
C ASN A 99 6.01 0.16 3.11
N ILE A 100 5.01 1.02 2.85
CA ILE A 100 4.51 1.25 1.51
C ILE A 100 4.94 2.66 1.09
N LEU A 101 5.53 2.77 -0.09
CA LEU A 101 5.99 4.04 -0.66
C LEU A 101 4.80 4.85 -1.20
N ILE A 102 4.08 5.49 -0.27
CA ILE A 102 3.08 6.51 -0.53
C ILE A 102 3.61 7.87 -0.07
N ARG A 103 3.15 8.94 -0.75
CA ARG A 103 3.69 10.30 -0.56
C ARG A 103 5.22 10.38 -0.70
N THR A 104 5.77 9.65 -1.66
CA THR A 104 7.21 9.58 -1.92
C THR A 104 7.56 10.39 -3.16
N ILE A 105 8.66 11.14 -3.11
CA ILE A 105 9.25 11.82 -4.26
C ILE A 105 10.44 10.99 -4.75
N THR A 106 10.49 10.70 -6.04
CA THR A 106 11.60 10.01 -6.69
C THR A 106 12.40 11.01 -7.52
N HIS A 107 13.71 11.05 -7.30
CA HIS A 107 14.63 11.85 -8.09
C HIS A 107 15.43 10.95 -9.03
N LYS A 108 15.34 11.20 -10.34
CA LYS A 108 16.04 10.44 -11.37
C LYS A 108 16.36 11.35 -12.55
N ASN A 109 17.61 11.32 -13.04
CA ASN A 109 18.05 12.08 -14.20
C ASN A 109 17.72 13.59 -14.13
N ASN A 110 17.89 14.22 -12.97
CA ASN A 110 17.56 15.63 -12.73
C ASN A 110 16.05 15.96 -12.78
N PHE A 111 15.18 14.95 -12.76
CA PHE A 111 13.74 15.09 -12.66
C PHE A 111 13.25 14.56 -11.31
N TYR A 112 12.43 15.36 -10.62
CA TYR A 112 11.67 14.94 -9.46
C TYR A 112 10.26 14.56 -9.89
N SER A 113 9.79 13.40 -9.44
CA SER A 113 8.45 12.91 -9.74
C SER A 113 7.79 12.37 -8.48
N PHE A 114 6.47 12.45 -8.42
CA PHE A 114 5.66 11.81 -7.39
C PHE A 114 4.30 11.48 -7.98
N ARG A 115 3.61 10.50 -7.38
CA ARG A 115 2.26 10.09 -7.78
C ARG A 115 1.32 10.15 -6.58
N ALA A 116 0.05 10.41 -6.85
CA ALA A 116 -1.03 10.35 -5.87
C ALA A 116 -2.23 9.65 -6.49
N GLY A 117 -2.84 8.73 -5.75
CA GLY A 117 -3.97 7.92 -6.20
C GLY A 117 -5.17 8.02 -5.27
N ALA A 118 -6.33 7.61 -5.79
CA ALA A 118 -7.59 7.47 -5.08
C ALA A 118 -8.09 6.03 -5.26
N GLY A 119 -8.79 5.51 -4.25
CA GLY A 119 -9.37 4.17 -4.30
C GLY A 119 -10.75 4.24 -4.94
N ILE A 120 -10.92 3.67 -6.13
CA ILE A 120 -12.19 3.74 -6.86
C ILE A 120 -13.11 2.60 -6.43
N VAL A 121 -14.34 2.95 -6.08
CA VAL A 121 -15.43 2.03 -5.74
C VAL A 121 -16.65 2.33 -6.60
N ALA A 122 -17.69 1.50 -6.51
CA ALA A 122 -18.86 1.60 -7.38
C ALA A 122 -19.64 2.91 -7.24
N ASP A 123 -19.59 3.53 -6.05
CA ASP A 123 -20.22 4.79 -5.70
C ASP A 123 -19.28 6.00 -5.80
N SER A 124 -18.05 5.81 -6.31
CA SER A 124 -17.09 6.90 -6.52
C SER A 124 -17.59 7.92 -7.55
N ASP A 125 -17.36 9.19 -7.25
CA ASP A 125 -17.59 10.31 -8.17
C ASP A 125 -16.26 10.74 -8.79
N PRO A 126 -16.08 10.71 -10.13
CA PRO A 126 -14.79 11.00 -10.76
C PRO A 126 -14.18 12.36 -10.39
N ALA A 127 -15.02 13.39 -10.19
CA ALA A 127 -14.54 14.72 -9.83
C ALA A 127 -14.07 14.78 -8.37
N LYS A 128 -14.76 14.07 -7.46
CA LYS A 128 -14.32 13.95 -6.06
C LYS A 128 -13.01 13.17 -5.94
N GLU A 129 -12.86 12.07 -6.67
CA GLU A 129 -11.63 11.27 -6.67
C GLU A 129 -10.44 12.06 -7.20
N LEU A 130 -10.65 12.86 -8.26
CA LEU A 130 -9.63 13.79 -8.75
C LEU A 130 -9.28 14.86 -7.70
N CYS A 131 -10.26 15.35 -6.93
CA CYS A 131 -10.01 16.29 -5.85
C CYS A 131 -9.18 15.65 -4.72
N GLU A 132 -9.44 14.38 -4.38
CA GLU A 132 -8.68 13.62 -3.39
C GLU A 132 -7.21 13.46 -3.81
N THR A 133 -6.94 13.06 -5.06
CA THR A 133 -5.55 12.93 -5.55
C THR A 133 -4.80 14.25 -5.47
N ARG A 134 -5.43 15.36 -5.86
CA ARG A 134 -4.87 16.73 -5.74
C ARG A 134 -4.62 17.11 -4.29
N SER A 135 -5.52 16.75 -3.38
CA SER A 135 -5.39 17.03 -1.95
C SER A 135 -4.20 16.27 -1.33
N LYS A 136 -4.02 15.00 -1.69
CA LYS A 136 -2.85 14.19 -1.30
C LYS A 136 -1.54 14.72 -1.89
N ALA A 137 -1.57 15.20 -3.14
CA ALA A 137 -0.43 15.79 -3.82
C ALA A 137 -0.03 17.17 -3.29
N LYS A 138 -1.00 17.96 -2.79
CA LYS A 138 -0.77 19.34 -2.34
C LYS A 138 0.31 19.45 -1.27
N GLY A 139 0.37 18.50 -0.34
CA GLY A 139 1.41 18.47 0.70
C GLY A 139 2.83 18.34 0.13
N LEU A 140 3.00 17.50 -0.89
CA LEU A 140 4.30 17.32 -1.56
C LEU A 140 4.65 18.48 -2.47
N LYS A 141 3.66 19.04 -3.17
CA LYS A 141 3.88 20.15 -4.11
C LYS A 141 4.49 21.37 -3.42
N LYS A 142 4.06 21.68 -2.19
CA LYS A 142 4.58 22.78 -1.37
C LYS A 142 6.09 22.72 -1.11
N ILE A 143 6.73 21.56 -1.28
CA ILE A 143 8.19 21.41 -1.09
C ILE A 143 8.96 22.11 -2.21
N PHE A 144 8.34 22.26 -3.39
CA PHE A 144 8.95 22.86 -4.58
C PHE A 144 8.54 24.33 -4.80
N GLU A 145 7.72 24.88 -3.90
CA GLU A 145 7.29 26.29 -3.89
C GLU A 145 8.19 27.08 -2.93
#